data_AF-A0A6P7Y7D9-F1
#
_entry.id   AF-A0A6P7Y7D9-F1
#
_cell.length_a   1.000
_cell.length_b   1.000
_cell.length_c   1.000
_cell.angle_alpha   90.00
_cell.angle_beta   90.00
_cell.angle_gamma   90.00
#
_symmetry.space_group_name_H-M   'P 1'
#
loop_
_entity.id
_entity.type
_entity.pdbx_description
1 polymer ?
#
loop_
_entity_poly.entity_id
_entity_poly.type
_entity_poly.pdbx_seq_one_letter_code
_entity_poly.pdbx_strand_id
1 'polypeptide(L)'
;MSPKAQSTFCSLKQKGRPPPTLLRIPVFRSLLDCSPHQDDPENFASLVLLAISWVHALEEPKSKSKICANVFCGAGRECAMTEKGEPTCLCIEKCKAHKRPVCGSNGKTYRNHCELHRDACLTGSKIQVDYDGHCKEKTAGKAAASPVVCYQSDRDELRQHLIQWLEAEIIPDGWFSKGNNYSEVLDKYFKSYDNGDSRLDSGEFLKFVEQNETVINITTYVDQETNKLLRGLCVDALIELSDENADWKLNFNEFLKCLSPSFNPPEKKCALEDESYEDGAETQVECNRCVCACGNWVCTTMTCDGKKREPTEEMTEEELSRYVQELQKHQETAEKTKRLNTKEI
;
A
#
# COMPACT_ATOMS: atom_id res chain seq x y z
N MET A 1 6.35 -61.81 1.92
CA MET A 1 7.65 -61.94 1.22
C MET A 1 8.20 -60.55 0.96
N SER A 2 9.21 -60.13 1.70
CA SER A 2 10.23 -59.17 1.22
C SER A 2 11.40 -60.02 0.67
N PRO A 3 12.29 -59.53 -0.21
CA PRO A 3 13.19 -58.38 0.00
C PRO A 3 13.05 -57.27 -1.07
N LYS A 4 13.24 -55.97 -0.73
CA LYS A 4 14.49 -55.15 -0.73
C LYS A 4 15.14 -55.03 -2.13
N ALA A 5 15.73 -53.93 -2.59
CA ALA A 5 15.93 -52.50 -2.25
C ALA A 5 16.83 -51.98 -3.42
N GLN A 6 16.90 -50.72 -3.85
CA GLN A 6 17.55 -49.59 -3.17
C GLN A 6 17.32 -48.26 -3.95
N SER A 7 17.07 -47.22 -3.17
CA SER A 7 17.22 -45.77 -3.41
C SER A 7 18.72 -45.43 -3.65
N THR A 8 19.18 -44.29 -4.21
CA THR A 8 19.37 -43.01 -3.47
C THR A 8 20.04 -41.91 -4.35
N PHE A 9 19.34 -40.76 -4.50
CA PHE A 9 19.69 -39.32 -4.36
C PHE A 9 20.86 -38.53 -5.02
N CYS A 10 20.50 -37.26 -5.33
CA CYS A 10 21.23 -35.96 -5.29
C CYS A 10 22.31 -35.64 -6.34
N SER A 11 22.57 -34.41 -6.84
CA SER A 11 22.20 -33.04 -6.44
C SER A 11 22.46 -32.00 -7.56
N LEU A 12 22.02 -30.74 -7.36
CA LEU A 12 22.14 -29.55 -8.23
C LEU A 12 23.59 -29.05 -8.51
N LYS A 13 23.84 -28.40 -9.67
CA LYS A 13 24.28 -26.97 -9.75
C LYS A 13 24.39 -26.38 -11.17
N GLN A 14 24.17 -25.07 -11.23
CA GLN A 14 24.10 -24.15 -12.38
C GLN A 14 25.45 -23.78 -13.04
N LYS A 15 25.35 -23.12 -14.21
CA LYS A 15 26.24 -22.15 -14.92
C LYS A 15 26.63 -22.68 -16.32
N GLY A 16 26.60 -21.97 -17.44
CA GLY A 16 26.24 -20.60 -17.77
C GLY A 16 26.87 -20.23 -19.13
N ARG A 17 26.04 -20.03 -20.17
CA ARG A 17 26.20 -19.15 -21.37
C ARG A 17 27.43 -19.39 -22.32
N PRO A 18 27.59 -18.65 -23.45
CA PRO A 18 27.34 -18.98 -24.88
C PRO A 18 28.65 -18.97 -25.74
N PRO A 19 28.72 -18.56 -27.04
CA PRO A 19 27.91 -18.76 -28.26
C PRO A 19 28.73 -19.42 -29.42
N PRO A 20 28.15 -19.58 -30.63
CA PRO A 20 28.81 -20.24 -31.77
C PRO A 20 29.51 -19.26 -32.73
N THR A 21 30.53 -19.76 -33.41
CA THR A 21 31.13 -19.14 -34.60
C THR A 21 30.96 -20.06 -35.80
N LEU A 22 30.53 -19.46 -36.91
CA LEU A 22 30.26 -20.03 -38.23
C LEU A 22 31.50 -20.64 -38.90
N LEU A 23 31.35 -21.65 -39.78
CA LEU A 23 31.36 -21.51 -41.26
C LEU A 23 31.54 -22.88 -41.99
N ARG A 24 30.70 -23.10 -43.03
CA ARG A 24 30.92 -23.73 -44.36
C ARG A 24 31.24 -25.23 -44.58
N ILE A 25 30.23 -25.86 -45.21
CA ILE A 25 30.11 -26.80 -46.38
C ILE A 25 31.39 -27.18 -47.18
N PRO A 26 31.48 -28.45 -47.68
CA PRO A 26 31.44 -28.76 -49.13
C PRO A 26 30.50 -29.97 -49.47
N VAL A 27 29.57 -29.86 -50.43
CA VAL A 27 29.63 -30.23 -51.88
C VAL A 27 29.92 -31.71 -52.18
N PHE A 28 28.99 -32.40 -52.86
CA PHE A 28 29.30 -33.47 -53.82
C PHE A 28 28.34 -33.49 -55.03
N ARG A 29 28.95 -33.39 -56.22
CA ARG A 29 28.53 -33.79 -57.58
C ARG A 29 28.13 -35.27 -57.63
N SER A 30 27.50 -35.90 -58.63
CA SER A 30 26.90 -35.62 -59.95
C SER A 30 26.37 -36.97 -60.45
N LEU A 31 25.36 -37.01 -61.32
CA LEU A 31 25.39 -37.80 -62.58
C LEU A 31 24.10 -37.56 -63.39
N LEU A 32 24.27 -37.13 -64.65
CA LEU A 32 23.29 -37.15 -65.72
C LEU A 32 23.53 -38.41 -66.58
N ASP A 33 22.47 -38.93 -67.19
CA ASP A 33 22.55 -39.70 -68.43
C ASP A 33 21.43 -39.25 -69.40
N CYS A 34 21.70 -39.27 -70.71
CA CYS A 34 20.98 -38.51 -71.74
C CYS A 34 20.25 -39.37 -72.81
N SER A 35 19.06 -38.90 -73.22
CA SER A 35 18.42 -38.93 -74.57
C SER A 35 17.80 -40.23 -75.13
N PRO A 36 16.77 -40.19 -76.04
CA PRO A 36 16.58 -39.18 -77.11
C PRO A 36 15.17 -38.59 -77.34
N HIS A 37 15.22 -37.52 -78.15
CA HIS A 37 14.22 -36.70 -78.82
C HIS A 37 13.09 -37.45 -79.57
N GLN A 38 11.86 -36.90 -79.54
CA GLN A 38 11.01 -36.75 -80.72
C GLN A 38 10.03 -35.57 -80.47
N ASP A 39 10.04 -34.63 -81.41
CA ASP A 39 9.36 -33.33 -81.45
C ASP A 39 7.83 -33.41 -81.61
N ASP A 40 7.08 -32.43 -81.05
CA ASP A 40 6.02 -31.66 -81.75
C ASP A 40 5.27 -30.69 -80.80
N PRO A 41 4.60 -29.62 -81.33
CA PRO A 41 4.79 -28.26 -80.84
C PRO A 41 3.53 -27.62 -80.27
N GLU A 42 3.37 -27.61 -78.94
CA GLU A 42 2.45 -26.70 -78.26
C GLU A 42 3.02 -26.29 -76.90
N ASN A 43 4.07 -25.46 -76.87
CA ASN A 43 4.47 -24.89 -75.59
C ASN A 43 5.27 -23.59 -75.61
N PHE A 44 5.09 -22.78 -76.66
CA PHE A 44 5.68 -21.44 -76.68
C PHE A 44 4.91 -20.42 -75.81
N ALA A 45 3.63 -20.70 -75.49
CA ALA A 45 2.82 -19.84 -74.62
C ALA A 45 3.02 -20.13 -73.12
N SER A 46 3.31 -21.38 -72.73
CA SER A 46 3.42 -21.73 -71.29
C SER A 46 4.82 -21.46 -70.72
N LEU A 47 5.88 -21.50 -71.52
CA LEU A 47 7.23 -21.08 -71.11
C LEU A 47 7.34 -19.56 -70.92
N VAL A 48 6.60 -18.77 -71.70
CA VAL A 48 6.53 -17.31 -71.54
C VAL A 48 5.65 -16.93 -70.34
N LEU A 49 4.55 -17.64 -70.08
CA LEU A 49 3.71 -17.39 -68.90
C LEU A 49 4.40 -17.79 -67.58
N LEU A 50 5.18 -18.88 -67.56
CA LEU A 50 6.00 -19.22 -66.40
C LEU A 50 7.14 -18.22 -66.18
N ALA A 51 7.75 -17.70 -67.26
CA ALA A 51 8.72 -16.62 -67.17
C ALA A 51 8.11 -15.29 -66.70
N ILE A 52 6.89 -14.92 -67.15
CA ILE A 52 6.19 -13.71 -66.68
C ILE A 52 5.71 -13.88 -65.23
N SER A 53 5.32 -15.09 -64.82
CA SER A 53 4.99 -15.39 -63.41
C SER A 53 6.22 -15.40 -62.49
N TRP A 54 7.43 -15.67 -63.02
CA TRP A 54 8.70 -15.51 -62.30
C TRP A 54 9.20 -14.07 -62.28
N VAL A 55 8.84 -13.23 -63.27
CA VAL A 55 9.16 -11.79 -63.27
C VAL A 55 8.25 -11.00 -62.32
N HIS A 56 7.02 -11.45 -62.08
CA HIS A 56 6.11 -10.81 -61.09
C HIS A 56 6.20 -11.38 -59.66
N ALA A 57 6.97 -12.45 -59.42
CA ALA A 57 7.10 -13.07 -58.09
C ALA A 57 8.48 -12.84 -57.42
N LEU A 58 9.21 -11.80 -57.83
CA LEU A 58 10.40 -11.29 -57.14
C LEU A 58 10.22 -9.81 -56.78
N GLU A 59 9.08 -9.43 -56.23
CA GLU A 59 9.13 -8.39 -55.21
C GLU A 59 9.64 -9.05 -53.93
N GLU A 60 10.97 -9.07 -53.78
CA GLU A 60 11.56 -9.17 -52.46
C GLU A 60 10.90 -8.10 -51.59
N PRO A 61 10.37 -8.41 -50.39
CA PRO A 61 9.85 -7.38 -49.50
C PRO A 61 11.01 -6.42 -49.24
N LYS A 62 10.95 -5.21 -49.83
CA LYS A 62 11.98 -4.17 -49.75
C LYS A 62 12.57 -4.19 -48.34
N SER A 63 13.78 -4.72 -48.23
CA SER A 63 14.34 -5.06 -46.95
C SER A 63 14.47 -3.79 -46.11
N LYS A 64 13.57 -3.63 -45.14
CA LYS A 64 13.59 -2.56 -44.11
C LYS A 64 14.97 -2.42 -43.44
N SER A 65 15.81 -3.45 -43.60
CA SER A 65 17.14 -3.58 -43.02
C SER A 65 18.17 -2.56 -43.51
N LYS A 66 18.12 -2.03 -44.75
CA LYS A 66 19.27 -1.25 -45.27
C LYS A 66 19.25 0.23 -44.82
N ILE A 67 18.07 0.83 -44.72
CA ILE A 67 17.90 2.26 -44.35
C ILE A 67 18.03 2.47 -42.84
N CYS A 68 17.56 1.52 -42.04
CA CYS A 68 17.65 1.56 -40.57
C CYS A 68 18.89 0.85 -40.00
N ALA A 69 19.82 0.38 -40.85
CA ALA A 69 20.95 -0.46 -40.43
C ALA A 69 21.83 0.17 -39.32
N ASN A 70 22.03 1.49 -39.38
CA ASN A 70 22.93 2.24 -38.49
C ASN A 70 22.18 3.30 -37.66
N VAL A 71 20.87 3.17 -37.52
CA VAL A 71 20.03 4.15 -36.81
C VAL A 71 19.70 3.63 -35.42
N PHE A 72 20.17 4.34 -34.40
CA PHE A 72 19.89 4.00 -33.00
C PHE A 72 18.75 4.87 -32.46
N CYS A 73 17.61 4.25 -32.24
CA CYS A 73 16.49 4.89 -31.56
C CYS A 73 16.59 4.65 -30.04
N GLY A 74 16.21 5.66 -29.24
CA GLY A 74 16.14 5.53 -27.79
C GLY A 74 15.14 4.46 -27.32
N ALA A 75 15.16 4.12 -26.03
CA ALA A 75 14.28 3.10 -25.47
C ALA A 75 12.80 3.41 -25.76
N GLY A 76 12.03 2.39 -26.15
CA GLY A 76 10.61 2.53 -26.51
C GLY A 76 10.35 3.00 -27.94
N ARG A 77 11.41 3.18 -28.75
CA ARG A 77 11.32 3.61 -30.15
C ARG A 77 11.98 2.62 -31.10
N GLU A 78 11.46 2.53 -32.32
CA GLU A 78 12.02 1.74 -33.41
C GLU A 78 12.19 2.59 -34.68
N CYS A 79 13.13 2.20 -35.53
CA CYS A 79 13.38 2.89 -36.78
C CYS A 79 12.38 2.41 -37.85
N ALA A 80 11.70 3.36 -38.47
CA ALA A 80 10.82 3.17 -39.61
C ALA A 80 11.23 4.10 -40.75
N MET A 81 10.88 3.73 -41.98
CA MET A 81 11.14 4.56 -43.16
C MET A 81 9.91 5.44 -43.44
N THR A 82 10.15 6.71 -43.73
CA THR A 82 9.10 7.62 -44.21
C THR A 82 8.77 7.34 -45.68
N GLU A 83 7.67 7.88 -46.20
CA GLU A 83 7.31 7.81 -47.63
C GLU A 83 8.40 8.37 -48.55
N LYS A 84 9.25 9.26 -48.03
CA LYS A 84 10.40 9.88 -48.72
C LYS A 84 11.67 9.01 -48.70
N GLY A 85 11.63 7.84 -48.05
CA GLY A 85 12.77 6.93 -47.94
C GLY A 85 13.80 7.31 -46.87
N GLU A 86 13.43 8.18 -45.93
CA GLU A 86 14.31 8.63 -44.85
C GLU A 86 14.07 7.83 -43.56
N PRO A 87 15.10 7.53 -42.75
CA PRO A 87 14.93 6.85 -41.47
C PRO A 87 14.33 7.80 -40.41
N THR A 88 13.35 7.34 -39.64
CA THR A 88 12.73 8.08 -38.53
C THR A 88 12.47 7.16 -37.34
N CYS A 89 12.66 7.67 -36.12
CA CYS A 89 12.36 6.93 -34.90
C CYS A 89 10.91 7.16 -34.46
N LEU A 90 10.10 6.11 -34.51
CA LEU A 90 8.71 6.12 -34.06
C LEU A 90 8.57 5.29 -32.78
N CYS A 91 7.47 5.47 -32.04
CA CYS A 91 7.18 4.62 -30.89
C CYS A 91 6.95 3.17 -31.35
N ILE A 92 7.49 2.21 -30.59
CA ILE A 92 7.33 0.79 -30.90
C ILE A 92 5.84 0.45 -30.99
N GLU A 93 5.41 -0.19 -32.08
CA GLU A 93 3.99 -0.53 -32.25
C GLU A 93 3.56 -1.61 -31.25
N LYS A 94 4.37 -2.65 -31.10
CA LYS A 94 4.08 -3.81 -30.24
C LYS A 94 5.33 -4.37 -29.59
N CYS A 95 5.31 -4.46 -28.26
CA CYS A 95 6.38 -5.09 -27.51
C CYS A 95 6.26 -6.62 -27.48
N LYS A 96 7.40 -7.30 -27.30
CA LYS A 96 7.42 -8.75 -27.07
C LYS A 96 6.68 -9.09 -25.77
N ALA A 97 5.91 -10.17 -25.79
CA ALA A 97 5.02 -10.57 -24.69
C ALA A 97 5.71 -11.19 -23.46
N HIS A 98 6.96 -10.82 -23.16
CA HIS A 98 7.68 -11.27 -21.98
C HIS A 98 7.06 -10.68 -20.70
N LYS A 99 6.90 -11.51 -19.67
CA LYS A 99 6.35 -11.11 -18.36
C LYS A 99 7.51 -10.90 -17.38
N ARG A 100 8.00 -9.66 -17.31
CA ARG A 100 9.04 -9.21 -16.37
C ARG A 100 8.60 -7.84 -15.83
N PRO A 101 7.68 -7.83 -14.86
CA PRO A 101 7.00 -6.60 -14.45
C PRO A 101 8.00 -5.58 -13.90
N VAL A 102 7.73 -4.31 -14.16
CA VAL A 102 8.52 -3.17 -13.64
C VAL A 102 7.58 -2.08 -13.15
N CYS A 103 7.97 -1.38 -12.08
CA CYS A 103 7.28 -0.19 -11.60
C CYS A 103 7.85 1.06 -12.27
N GLY A 104 6.99 1.86 -12.89
CA GLY A 104 7.37 3.15 -13.45
C GLY A 104 7.43 4.23 -12.38
N SER A 105 8.22 5.28 -12.62
CA SER A 105 8.30 6.49 -11.79
C SER A 105 6.95 7.22 -11.65
N ASN A 106 5.98 6.90 -12.51
CA ASN A 106 4.60 7.36 -12.45
C ASN A 106 3.68 6.48 -11.57
N GLY A 107 4.22 5.49 -10.85
CA GLY A 107 3.46 4.59 -9.98
C GLY A 107 2.61 3.54 -10.72
N LYS A 108 2.74 3.42 -12.06
CA LYS A 108 2.04 2.43 -12.87
C LYS A 108 2.91 1.21 -13.08
N THR A 109 2.32 0.03 -12.95
CA THR A 109 3.01 -1.24 -13.24
C THR A 109 2.97 -1.54 -14.73
N TYR A 110 4.12 -1.85 -15.31
CA TYR A 110 4.24 -2.27 -16.70
C TYR A 110 4.61 -3.73 -16.79
N ARG A 111 4.09 -4.43 -17.82
CA ARG A 111 4.34 -5.86 -18.05
C ARG A 111 5.84 -6.17 -18.26
N ASN A 112 6.57 -5.23 -18.85
CA ASN A 112 8.02 -5.26 -19.06
C ASN A 112 8.58 -3.86 -19.38
N HIS A 113 9.91 -3.73 -19.40
CA HIS A 113 10.62 -2.48 -19.76
C HIS A 113 10.21 -1.89 -21.12
N CYS A 114 9.93 -2.72 -22.12
CA CYS A 114 9.53 -2.23 -23.44
C CYS A 114 8.20 -1.49 -23.35
N GLU A 115 7.21 -2.06 -22.65
CA GLU A 115 5.90 -1.43 -22.46
C GLU A 115 6.00 -0.10 -21.70
N LEU A 116 6.89 -0.02 -20.70
CA LEU A 116 7.14 1.22 -19.96
C LEU A 116 7.65 2.33 -20.89
N HIS A 117 8.71 2.06 -21.66
CA HIS A 117 9.28 3.07 -22.55
C HIS A 117 8.39 3.37 -23.77
N ARG A 118 7.61 2.39 -24.23
CA ARG A 118 6.59 2.59 -25.26
C ARG A 118 5.51 3.57 -24.78
N ASP A 119 5.00 3.39 -23.55
CA ASP A 119 4.04 4.31 -22.95
C ASP A 119 4.63 5.72 -22.79
N ALA A 120 5.89 5.82 -22.34
CA ALA A 120 6.62 7.08 -22.28
C ALA A 120 6.71 7.79 -23.64
N CYS A 121 6.95 7.02 -24.70
CA CYS A 121 7.00 7.54 -26.06
C CYS A 121 5.63 8.03 -26.54
N LEU A 122 4.57 7.24 -26.34
CA LEU A 122 3.22 7.55 -26.82
C LEU A 122 2.60 8.75 -26.08
N THR A 123 2.86 8.86 -24.78
CA THR A 123 2.31 9.93 -23.94
C THR A 123 3.19 11.17 -23.89
N GLY A 124 4.38 11.14 -24.51
CA GLY A 124 5.37 12.23 -24.42
C GLY A 124 5.90 12.48 -23.00
N SER A 125 5.67 11.55 -22.08
CA SER A 125 6.01 11.68 -20.66
C SER A 125 7.39 11.10 -20.34
N LYS A 126 8.09 11.69 -19.36
CA LYS A 126 9.37 11.17 -18.87
C LYS A 126 9.12 10.08 -17.82
N ILE A 127 8.98 8.82 -18.27
CA ILE A 127 8.77 7.66 -17.39
C ILE A 127 10.09 6.88 -17.30
N GLN A 128 10.61 6.72 -16.08
CA GLN A 128 11.77 5.90 -15.79
C GLN A 128 11.35 4.67 -14.98
N VAL A 129 12.21 3.66 -14.94
CA VAL A 129 12.01 2.51 -14.05
C VAL A 129 12.38 2.95 -12.64
N ASP A 130 11.48 2.77 -11.69
CA ASP A 130 11.74 3.01 -10.27
C ASP A 130 12.38 1.76 -9.66
N TYR A 131 11.70 0.60 -9.75
CA TYR A 131 12.24 -0.70 -9.35
C TYR A 131 11.63 -1.85 -10.17
N ASP A 132 12.34 -2.98 -10.18
CA ASP A 132 11.88 -4.23 -10.77
C ASP A 132 10.73 -4.85 -9.94
N GLY A 133 9.71 -5.39 -10.61
CA GLY A 133 8.53 -5.96 -9.98
C GLY A 133 7.25 -5.16 -10.26
N HIS A 134 6.15 -5.59 -9.64
CA HIS A 134 4.92 -4.78 -9.68
C HIS A 134 5.11 -3.59 -8.74
N CYS A 135 4.50 -2.45 -9.08
CA CYS A 135 4.41 -1.37 -8.11
C CYS A 135 3.72 -1.92 -6.86
N LYS A 136 4.31 -1.66 -5.69
CA LYS A 136 3.62 -1.72 -4.42
C LYS A 136 2.35 -0.89 -4.58
N GLU A 137 1.20 -1.45 -4.23
CA GLU A 137 -0.05 -0.70 -4.25
C GLU A 137 0.16 0.58 -3.43
N LYS A 138 0.30 1.70 -4.12
CA LYS A 138 -0.26 2.93 -3.61
C LYS A 138 -1.75 2.67 -3.76
N THR A 139 -2.47 2.53 -2.65
CA THR A 139 -3.93 2.48 -2.60
C THR A 139 -4.48 3.81 -3.12
N ALA A 140 -4.30 4.06 -4.41
CA ALA A 140 -4.85 5.17 -5.18
C ALA A 140 -6.19 4.71 -5.75
N GLY A 141 -7.06 4.34 -4.83
CA GLY A 141 -8.50 4.25 -5.02
C GLY A 141 -9.07 4.73 -3.70
N LYS A 142 -9.74 5.89 -3.72
CA LYS A 142 -10.59 6.34 -2.61
C LYS A 142 -11.73 5.33 -2.42
N ALA A 143 -11.44 4.16 -1.85
CA ALA A 143 -12.32 3.65 -0.81
C ALA A 143 -12.37 4.75 0.25
N ALA A 144 -13.54 5.03 0.85
CA ALA A 144 -13.59 5.91 2.01
C ALA A 144 -12.41 5.56 2.93
N ALA A 145 -11.47 6.50 3.10
CA ALA A 145 -10.24 6.25 3.83
C ALA A 145 -10.65 5.72 5.20
N SER A 146 -10.24 4.51 5.59
CA SER A 146 -10.63 3.99 6.90
C SER A 146 -10.21 4.97 7.98
N PRO A 147 -11.07 5.23 8.98
CA PRO A 147 -10.76 6.19 10.02
C PRO A 147 -9.52 5.73 10.79
N VAL A 148 -8.74 6.68 11.28
CA VAL A 148 -7.65 6.41 12.22
C VAL A 148 -8.30 6.14 13.57
N VAL A 149 -8.02 4.99 14.16
CA VAL A 149 -8.65 4.53 15.40
C VAL A 149 -7.61 3.89 16.31
N CYS A 150 -7.82 3.97 17.62
CA CYS A 150 -7.03 3.21 18.59
C CYS A 150 -7.74 1.90 18.91
N TYR A 151 -7.18 0.78 18.44
CA TYR A 151 -7.68 -0.54 18.80
C TYR A 151 -7.35 -0.87 20.26
N GLN A 152 -8.03 -1.85 20.84
CA GLN A 152 -7.73 -2.30 22.20
C GLN A 152 -6.28 -2.76 22.33
N SER A 153 -5.76 -3.44 21.30
CA SER A 153 -4.35 -3.85 21.25
C SER A 153 -3.41 -2.66 21.33
N ASP A 154 -3.69 -1.58 20.60
CA ASP A 154 -2.82 -0.40 20.55
C ASP A 154 -2.83 0.35 21.89
N ARG A 155 -4.01 0.48 22.51
CA ARG A 155 -4.18 1.06 23.84
C ARG A 155 -3.40 0.24 24.89
N ASP A 156 -3.54 -1.07 24.86
CA ASP A 156 -2.94 -1.96 25.85
C ASP A 156 -1.42 -2.06 25.66
N GLU A 157 -0.94 -2.06 24.42
CA GLU A 157 0.49 -1.97 24.09
C GLU A 157 1.08 -0.64 24.57
N LEU A 158 0.40 0.48 24.30
CA LEU A 158 0.81 1.80 24.81
C LEU A 158 0.94 1.79 26.33
N ARG A 159 -0.09 1.31 27.01
CA ARG A 159 -0.13 1.19 28.47
C ARG A 159 1.00 0.32 29.01
N GLN A 160 1.24 -0.83 28.40
CA GLN A 160 2.28 -1.75 28.81
C GLN A 160 3.67 -1.12 28.68
N HIS A 161 3.93 -0.41 27.60
CA HIS A 161 5.20 0.30 27.41
C HIS A 161 5.42 1.42 28.42
N LEU A 162 4.38 2.19 28.75
CA LEU A 162 4.46 3.21 29.81
C LEU A 162 4.78 2.57 31.17
N ILE A 163 4.12 1.45 31.50
CA ILE A 163 4.37 0.74 32.77
C ILE A 163 5.81 0.24 32.83
N GLN A 164 6.31 -0.40 31.77
CA GLN A 164 7.69 -0.88 31.70
C GLN A 164 8.71 0.25 31.88
N TRP A 165 8.45 1.40 31.25
CA TRP A 165 9.31 2.57 31.40
C TRP A 165 9.28 3.11 32.84
N LEU A 166 8.11 3.22 33.45
CA LEU A 166 7.97 3.67 34.85
C LEU A 166 8.62 2.70 35.84
N GLU A 167 8.52 1.38 35.61
CA GLU A 167 9.20 0.36 36.42
C GLU A 167 10.73 0.47 36.31
N ALA A 168 11.25 0.84 35.15
CA ALA A 168 12.68 1.05 34.94
C ALA A 168 13.23 2.29 35.66
N GLU A 169 12.38 3.26 35.98
CA GLU A 169 12.72 4.46 36.78
C GLU A 169 12.74 4.19 38.29
N ILE A 170 12.33 2.99 38.73
CA ILE A 170 12.36 2.62 40.15
C ILE A 170 13.80 2.38 40.60
N ILE A 171 14.22 3.16 41.59
CA ILE A 171 15.50 3.03 42.27
C ILE A 171 15.27 2.16 43.52
N PRO A 172 15.89 0.97 43.61
CA PRO A 172 15.74 0.12 44.78
C PRO A 172 16.40 0.75 46.02
N ASP A 173 15.94 0.34 47.21
CA ASP A 173 16.54 0.77 48.47
C ASP A 173 18.03 0.45 48.52
N GLY A 174 18.84 1.49 48.70
CA GLY A 174 20.28 1.40 48.83
C GLY A 174 20.72 1.41 50.29
N TRP A 175 21.94 0.95 50.54
CA TRP A 175 22.54 0.97 51.88
C TRP A 175 22.68 2.40 52.46
N PHE A 176 22.75 3.42 51.61
CA PHE A 176 22.96 4.82 51.97
C PHE A 176 21.83 5.76 51.56
N SER A 177 20.77 5.27 50.90
CA SER A 177 19.69 6.12 50.42
C SER A 177 18.40 5.31 50.29
N LYS A 178 17.29 5.91 50.74
CA LYS A 178 15.96 5.36 50.50
C LYS A 178 15.71 5.38 48.98
N GLY A 179 15.30 4.25 48.43
CA GLY A 179 14.83 4.14 47.07
C GLY A 179 13.50 4.87 46.88
N ASN A 180 12.89 4.69 45.72
CA ASN A 180 11.52 5.13 45.47
C ASN A 180 10.63 3.92 45.22
N ASN A 181 9.32 4.12 45.31
CA ASN A 181 8.34 3.12 44.89
C ASN A 181 7.59 3.59 43.65
N TYR A 182 6.83 2.69 43.03
CA TYR A 182 6.05 2.98 41.82
C TYR A 182 5.13 4.20 41.99
N SER A 183 4.44 4.31 43.13
CA SER A 183 3.54 5.43 43.42
C SER A 183 4.28 6.77 43.53
N GLU A 184 5.49 6.79 44.08
CA GLU A 184 6.32 8.00 44.20
C GLU A 184 6.87 8.44 42.84
N VAL A 185 7.29 7.50 41.99
CA VAL A 185 7.68 7.78 40.61
C VAL A 185 6.50 8.37 39.83
N LEU A 186 5.32 7.76 39.98
CA LEU A 186 4.13 8.19 39.27
C LEU A 186 3.64 9.57 39.73
N ASP A 187 3.65 9.85 41.04
CA ASP A 187 3.30 11.16 41.62
C ASP A 187 4.21 12.28 41.12
N LYS A 188 5.52 12.00 40.97
CA LYS A 188 6.47 12.94 40.38
C LYS A 188 6.08 13.33 38.95
N TYR A 189 5.72 12.35 38.11
CA TYR A 189 5.32 12.60 36.73
C TYR A 189 3.94 13.26 36.63
N PHE A 190 2.99 12.84 37.46
CA PHE A 190 1.68 13.49 37.55
C PHE A 190 1.84 15.00 37.78
N LYS A 191 2.64 15.37 38.79
CA LYS A 191 2.91 16.78 39.13
C LYS A 191 3.73 17.54 38.09
N SER A 192 4.54 16.86 37.27
CA SER A 192 5.34 17.54 36.24
C SER A 192 4.53 17.93 35.01
N TYR A 193 3.41 17.25 34.77
CA TYR A 193 2.56 17.46 33.59
C TYR A 193 1.21 18.15 33.91
N ASP A 194 0.76 18.08 35.16
CA ASP A 194 -0.38 18.86 35.67
C ASP A 194 -0.08 20.37 35.60
N ASN A 195 -1.02 21.13 35.03
CA ASN A 195 -0.96 22.59 34.94
C ASN A 195 -1.30 23.32 36.26
N GLY A 196 -1.56 22.58 37.34
CA GLY A 196 -1.87 23.06 38.67
C GLY A 196 -3.34 22.91 39.07
N ASP A 197 -4.14 22.19 38.27
CA ASP A 197 -5.52 21.84 38.58
C ASP A 197 -5.66 20.49 39.32
N SER A 198 -4.52 19.84 39.60
CA SER A 198 -4.43 18.54 40.29
C SER A 198 -5.14 17.42 39.55
N ARG A 199 -5.26 17.54 38.23
CA ARG A 199 -5.87 16.58 37.33
C ARG A 199 -5.01 16.50 36.07
N LEU A 200 -5.21 15.44 35.29
CA LEU A 200 -4.59 15.28 33.98
C LEU A 200 -5.68 15.18 32.92
N ASP A 201 -5.69 16.15 32.01
CA ASP A 201 -6.49 16.08 30.79
C ASP A 201 -5.77 15.33 29.64
N SER A 202 -6.48 15.11 28.53
CA SER A 202 -5.93 14.45 27.34
C SER A 202 -4.65 15.09 26.82
N GLY A 203 -4.53 16.42 26.87
CA GLY A 203 -3.36 17.14 26.38
C GLY A 203 -2.15 16.99 27.30
N GLU A 204 -2.38 17.02 28.62
CA GLU A 204 -1.33 16.82 29.63
C GLU A 204 -0.83 15.39 29.66
N PHE A 205 -1.75 14.43 29.63
CA PHE A 205 -1.39 13.02 29.58
C PHE A 205 -0.71 12.67 28.25
N LEU A 206 -1.15 13.24 27.12
CA LEU A 206 -0.45 13.07 25.85
C LEU A 206 0.99 13.62 25.88
N LYS A 207 1.24 14.76 26.53
CA LYS A 207 2.62 15.26 26.70
C LYS A 207 3.48 14.32 27.55
N PHE A 208 2.91 13.76 28.62
CA PHE A 208 3.58 12.72 29.41
C PHE A 208 3.93 11.49 28.56
N VAL A 209 3.02 11.08 27.67
CA VAL A 209 3.22 9.98 26.74
C VAL A 209 4.29 10.32 25.69
N GLU A 210 4.29 11.53 25.14
CA GLU A 210 5.24 11.98 24.11
C GLU A 210 6.68 12.22 24.64
N GLN A 211 6.89 12.36 25.95
CA GLN A 211 8.20 12.72 26.52
C GLN A 211 9.33 11.72 26.21
N ASN A 212 8.97 10.47 25.91
CA ASN A 212 9.91 9.42 25.59
C ASN A 212 9.53 8.77 24.25
N GLU A 213 9.90 9.41 23.15
CA GLU A 213 9.62 8.96 21.78
C GLU A 213 10.08 7.51 21.54
N THR A 214 11.05 7.00 22.31
CA THR A 214 11.56 5.62 22.19
C THR A 214 10.67 4.57 22.84
N VAL A 215 9.77 4.95 23.76
CA VAL A 215 8.85 4.03 24.46
C VAL A 215 7.65 3.70 23.59
N ILE A 216 7.36 4.49 22.55
CA ILE A 216 6.13 4.37 21.75
C ILE A 216 6.49 4.24 20.28
N ASN A 217 7.06 3.10 19.93
CA ASN A 217 7.22 2.69 18.54
C ASN A 217 5.94 2.07 17.97
N ILE A 218 4.77 2.61 18.33
CA ILE A 218 3.51 2.30 17.64
C ILE A 218 3.58 3.01 16.29
N THR A 219 4.21 2.35 15.32
CA THR A 219 4.31 2.80 13.93
C THR A 219 3.33 2.02 13.08
N THR A 220 2.04 2.13 13.41
CA THR A 220 0.96 1.51 12.63
C THR A 220 0.86 2.16 11.26
N TYR A 221 1.16 3.47 11.18
CA TYR A 221 1.08 4.25 9.96
C TYR A 221 2.46 4.70 9.47
N VAL A 222 2.59 4.93 8.16
CA VAL A 222 3.83 5.46 7.54
C VAL A 222 4.00 6.95 7.85
N ASP A 223 2.91 7.64 8.13
CA ASP A 223 2.87 9.08 8.37
C ASP A 223 2.99 9.43 9.86
N GLN A 224 3.89 10.35 10.21
CA GLN A 224 4.20 10.70 11.60
C GLN A 224 3.05 11.46 12.27
N GLU A 225 2.32 12.31 11.53
CA GLU A 225 1.16 13.05 12.06
C GLU A 225 0.01 12.09 12.41
N THR A 226 -0.22 11.09 11.58
CA THR A 226 -1.21 10.03 11.81
C THR A 226 -0.86 9.18 13.04
N ASN A 227 0.42 8.85 13.23
CA ASN A 227 0.84 8.15 14.46
C ASN A 227 0.69 9.03 15.70
N LYS A 228 0.89 10.35 15.59
CA LYS A 228 0.60 11.30 16.69
C LYS A 228 -0.88 11.33 17.04
N LEU A 229 -1.75 11.35 16.02
CA LEU A 229 -3.19 11.25 16.22
C LEU A 229 -3.58 9.93 16.92
N LEU A 230 -3.02 8.80 16.47
CA LEU A 230 -3.24 7.50 17.10
C LEU A 230 -2.87 7.51 18.59
N ARG A 231 -1.72 8.09 18.96
CA ARG A 231 -1.32 8.23 20.37
C ARG A 231 -2.33 9.03 21.18
N GLY A 232 -2.84 10.14 20.63
CA GLY A 232 -3.91 10.93 21.25
C GLY A 232 -5.17 10.10 21.50
N LEU A 233 -5.64 9.37 20.49
CA LEU A 233 -6.82 8.51 20.61
C LEU A 233 -6.64 7.41 21.66
N CYS A 234 -5.46 6.83 21.76
CA CYS A 234 -5.17 5.83 22.78
C CYS A 234 -5.07 6.43 24.19
N VAL A 235 -4.55 7.66 24.32
CA VAL A 235 -4.58 8.40 25.59
C VAL A 235 -6.02 8.67 26.03
N ASP A 236 -6.88 9.12 25.13
CA ASP A 236 -8.30 9.33 25.43
C ASP A 236 -8.98 8.02 25.88
N ALA A 237 -8.68 6.91 25.21
CA ALA A 237 -9.20 5.59 25.58
C ALA A 237 -8.71 5.13 26.97
N LEU A 238 -7.48 5.50 27.37
CA LEU A 238 -6.95 5.21 28.71
C LEU A 238 -7.61 6.07 29.79
N ILE A 239 -7.90 7.34 29.49
CA ILE A 239 -8.64 8.23 30.38
C ILE A 239 -10.04 7.66 30.60
N GLU A 240 -10.78 7.36 29.54
CA GLU A 240 -12.13 6.79 29.62
C GLU A 240 -12.17 5.44 30.39
N LEU A 241 -11.07 4.68 30.37
CA LEU A 241 -11.00 3.39 31.07
C LEU A 241 -10.92 3.55 32.60
N SER A 242 -10.28 4.62 33.06
CA SER A 242 -9.89 4.80 34.47
C SER A 242 -10.61 5.93 35.17
N ASP A 243 -11.26 6.82 34.40
CA ASP A 243 -12.11 7.89 34.90
C ASP A 243 -13.41 7.31 35.48
N GLU A 244 -13.46 7.19 36.80
CA GLU A 244 -14.59 6.62 37.52
C GLU A 244 -15.76 7.60 37.65
N ASN A 245 -15.47 8.89 37.57
CA ASN A 245 -16.43 9.96 37.85
C ASN A 245 -16.99 10.61 36.56
N ALA A 246 -16.43 10.24 35.40
CA ALA A 246 -16.83 10.66 34.05
C ALA A 246 -16.64 12.17 33.78
N ASP A 247 -15.62 12.80 34.39
CA ASP A 247 -15.26 14.20 34.16
C ASP A 247 -14.18 14.41 33.08
N TRP A 248 -13.77 13.33 32.42
CA TRP A 248 -12.79 13.29 31.33
C TRP A 248 -11.38 13.74 31.74
N LYS A 249 -11.09 13.73 33.04
CA LYS A 249 -9.77 14.02 33.58
C LYS A 249 -9.40 12.93 34.58
N LEU A 250 -8.09 12.74 34.78
CA LEU A 250 -7.59 11.80 35.77
C LEU A 250 -7.10 12.56 37.00
N ASN A 251 -7.73 12.34 38.15
CA ASN A 251 -7.08 12.63 39.42
C ASN A 251 -5.95 11.62 39.68
N PHE A 252 -5.10 11.87 40.68
CA PHE A 252 -3.94 11.02 40.95
C PHE A 252 -4.30 9.54 41.20
N ASN A 253 -5.42 9.24 41.87
CA ASN A 253 -5.84 7.87 42.14
C ASN A 253 -6.31 7.15 40.86
N GLU A 254 -7.03 7.85 39.99
CA GLU A 254 -7.44 7.33 38.68
C GLU A 254 -6.22 7.12 37.76
N PHE A 255 -5.26 8.04 37.79
CA PHE A 255 -3.98 7.90 37.07
C PHE A 255 -3.15 6.72 37.58
N LEU A 256 -3.06 6.54 38.91
CA LEU A 256 -2.40 5.40 39.55
C LEU A 256 -3.06 4.07 39.17
N LYS A 257 -4.39 4.03 39.14
CA LYS A 257 -5.14 2.85 38.70
C LYS A 257 -4.89 2.55 37.22
N CYS A 258 -4.92 3.58 36.38
CA CYS A 258 -4.69 3.48 34.94
C CYS A 258 -3.36 2.78 34.63
N LEU A 259 -2.28 3.20 35.29
CA LEU A 259 -0.93 2.69 35.05
C LEU A 259 -0.50 1.61 36.07
N SER A 260 -1.41 1.05 36.87
CA SER A 260 -1.04 -0.02 37.80
C SER A 260 -0.64 -1.31 37.04
N PRO A 261 0.54 -1.92 37.29
CA PRO A 261 0.93 -3.19 36.65
C PRO A 261 -0.06 -4.34 36.86
N SER A 262 -0.82 -4.31 37.95
CA SER A 262 -1.81 -5.32 38.30
C SER A 262 -3.19 -5.10 37.66
N PHE A 263 -3.42 -3.93 37.06
CA PHE A 263 -4.69 -3.62 36.42
C PHE A 263 -4.74 -4.23 35.01
N ASN A 264 -5.76 -5.03 34.76
CA ASN A 264 -6.05 -5.61 33.45
C ASN A 264 -7.27 -4.90 32.85
N PRO A 265 -7.09 -4.09 31.80
CA PRO A 265 -8.19 -3.42 31.10
C PRO A 265 -9.29 -4.40 30.68
N PRO A 266 -10.57 -4.15 30.98
CA PRO A 266 -11.66 -4.93 30.41
C PRO A 266 -11.77 -4.71 28.90
N GLU A 267 -12.16 -5.76 28.18
CA GLU A 267 -12.57 -5.68 26.78
C GLU A 267 -13.92 -4.95 26.69
N LYS A 268 -14.03 -3.99 25.76
CA LYS A 268 -15.28 -3.27 25.50
C LYS A 268 -15.79 -3.59 24.08
N LYS A 269 -17.05 -3.98 23.96
CA LYS A 269 -17.71 -4.22 22.66
C LYS A 269 -18.49 -2.98 22.23
N CYS A 270 -18.55 -2.70 20.93
CA CYS A 270 -19.40 -1.63 20.42
C CYS A 270 -20.84 -2.15 20.30
N ALA A 271 -21.81 -1.33 20.71
CA ALA A 271 -23.22 -1.64 20.50
C ALA A 271 -23.71 -0.95 19.23
N LEU A 272 -24.43 -1.67 18.37
CA LEU A 272 -25.18 -1.11 17.24
C LEU A 272 -26.55 -1.78 17.20
N GLU A 273 -27.60 -0.99 17.36
CA GLU A 273 -28.97 -1.50 17.54
C GLU A 273 -29.02 -2.51 18.72
N ASP A 274 -29.45 -3.74 18.47
CA ASP A 274 -29.56 -4.80 19.48
C ASP A 274 -28.37 -5.79 19.47
N GLU A 275 -27.30 -5.47 18.72
CA GLU A 275 -26.14 -6.34 18.53
C GLU A 275 -24.85 -5.75 19.11
N SER A 276 -23.95 -6.63 19.56
CA SER A 276 -22.64 -6.27 20.09
C SER A 276 -21.52 -6.72 19.15
N TYR A 277 -20.60 -5.82 18.86
CA TYR A 277 -19.52 -5.99 17.89
C TYR A 277 -18.15 -5.95 18.57
N GLU A 278 -17.25 -6.79 18.09
CA GLU A 278 -15.87 -6.86 18.58
C GLU A 278 -15.01 -5.74 18.01
N ASP A 279 -13.89 -5.48 18.68
CA ASP A 279 -12.91 -4.50 18.23
C ASP A 279 -12.43 -4.81 16.81
N GLY A 280 -12.36 -3.79 15.95
CA GLY A 280 -12.05 -3.96 14.52
C GLY A 280 -13.25 -4.30 13.64
N ALA A 281 -14.45 -4.51 14.19
CA ALA A 281 -15.65 -4.67 13.36
C ALA A 281 -15.91 -3.41 12.53
N GLU A 282 -16.28 -3.60 11.27
CA GLU A 282 -16.58 -2.51 10.34
C GLU A 282 -18.07 -2.47 10.02
N THR A 283 -18.61 -1.25 9.92
CA THR A 283 -19.95 -1.01 9.38
C THR A 283 -19.92 0.21 8.46
N GLN A 284 -21.01 0.42 7.73
CA GLN A 284 -21.16 1.56 6.84
C GLN A 284 -22.47 2.28 7.15
N VAL A 285 -22.35 3.56 7.48
CA VAL A 285 -23.50 4.45 7.68
C VAL A 285 -23.49 5.45 6.54
N GLU A 286 -24.44 5.29 5.62
CA GLU A 286 -24.50 6.02 4.35
C GLU A 286 -23.22 5.83 3.51
N CYS A 287 -22.43 6.89 3.30
CA CYS A 287 -21.15 6.85 2.61
C CYS A 287 -19.96 6.77 3.59
N ASN A 288 -20.21 6.89 4.89
CA ASN A 288 -19.17 6.94 5.91
C ASN A 288 -18.84 5.53 6.40
N ARG A 289 -17.55 5.21 6.42
CA ARG A 289 -17.05 3.94 6.98
C ARG A 289 -16.87 4.13 8.48
N CYS A 290 -17.41 3.19 9.25
CA CYS A 290 -17.28 3.18 10.70
C CYS A 290 -16.53 1.93 11.16
N VAL A 291 -15.68 2.08 12.16
CA VAL A 291 -14.89 1.01 12.77
C VAL A 291 -15.15 1.01 14.27
N CYS A 292 -15.43 -0.16 14.83
CA CYS A 292 -15.49 -0.37 16.27
C CYS A 292 -14.08 -0.37 16.84
N ALA A 293 -13.79 0.54 17.77
CA ALA A 293 -12.47 0.67 18.38
C ALA A 293 -12.61 1.06 19.86
N CYS A 294 -11.99 0.29 20.75
CA CYS A 294 -12.06 0.45 22.21
C CYS A 294 -13.49 0.57 22.78
N GLY A 295 -14.48 -0.06 22.13
CA GLY A 295 -15.88 -0.01 22.54
C GLY A 295 -16.69 1.16 21.97
N ASN A 296 -16.09 1.99 21.12
CA ASN A 296 -16.74 3.13 20.47
C ASN A 296 -16.75 2.97 18.94
N TRP A 297 -17.85 3.37 18.29
CA TRP A 297 -17.90 3.47 16.83
C TRP A 297 -17.26 4.77 16.38
N VAL A 298 -16.20 4.68 15.57
CA VAL A 298 -15.52 5.82 14.97
C VAL A 298 -15.77 5.81 13.47
N CYS A 299 -16.36 6.89 12.95
CA CYS A 299 -16.75 7.00 11.54
C CYS A 299 -15.93 8.06 10.80
N THR A 300 -15.72 7.84 9.50
CA THR A 300 -15.26 8.90 8.61
C THR A 300 -16.28 10.03 8.56
N THR A 301 -15.82 11.26 8.36
CA THR A 301 -16.70 12.42 8.24
C THR A 301 -16.66 12.97 6.82
N MET A 302 -17.48 12.42 5.94
CA MET A 302 -17.70 12.94 4.59
C MET A 302 -19.17 13.28 4.38
N THR A 303 -19.44 14.36 3.64
CA THR A 303 -20.79 14.68 3.19
C THR A 303 -21.22 13.67 2.13
N CYS A 304 -22.28 12.91 2.43
CA CYS A 304 -22.79 11.85 1.57
C CYS A 304 -23.72 12.41 0.48
N ASP A 305 -23.22 13.37 -0.31
CA ASP A 305 -23.96 13.87 -1.46
C ASP A 305 -23.80 12.90 -2.64
N GLY A 306 -24.94 12.41 -3.14
CA GLY A 306 -25.02 11.63 -4.38
C GLY A 306 -24.59 12.39 -5.65
N LYS A 307 -23.94 13.56 -5.53
CA LYS A 307 -23.34 14.33 -6.63
C LYS A 307 -22.03 14.95 -6.15
N LYS A 308 -20.93 14.57 -6.80
CA LYS A 308 -19.63 15.22 -6.67
C LYS A 308 -19.79 16.74 -6.81
N ARG A 309 -19.62 17.51 -5.75
CA ARG A 309 -19.17 18.90 -5.84
C ARG A 309 -17.67 18.93 -5.57
N GLU A 310 -16.94 19.56 -6.48
CA GLU A 310 -15.53 19.89 -6.29
C GLU A 310 -15.38 20.96 -5.19
N PRO A 311 -14.25 20.98 -4.47
CA PRO A 311 -14.09 21.79 -3.26
C PRO A 311 -13.73 23.24 -3.59
N THR A 312 -14.72 24.08 -3.87
CA THR A 312 -14.60 25.55 -3.78
C THR A 312 -15.98 26.19 -3.56
N GLU A 313 -16.67 25.89 -2.46
CA GLU A 313 -17.75 26.76 -1.98
C GLU A 313 -17.59 26.87 -0.47
N GLU A 314 -17.21 28.05 0.02
CA GLU A 314 -17.25 28.39 1.44
C GLU A 314 -18.69 28.21 1.93
N MET A 315 -18.86 27.32 2.91
CA MET A 315 -20.13 27.05 3.56
C MET A 315 -20.63 28.34 4.23
N THR A 316 -21.88 28.71 3.99
CA THR A 316 -22.44 29.94 4.54
C THR A 316 -22.58 29.86 6.07
N GLU A 317 -22.54 31.00 6.76
CA GLU A 317 -22.64 31.06 8.23
C GLU A 317 -23.95 30.45 8.76
N GLU A 318 -25.00 30.48 7.93
CA GLU A 318 -26.30 29.86 8.21
C GLU A 318 -26.25 28.33 8.08
N GLU A 319 -25.50 27.79 7.13
CA GLU A 319 -25.27 26.35 6.97
C GLU A 319 -24.37 25.80 8.08
N LEU A 320 -23.32 26.55 8.46
CA LEU A 320 -22.48 26.23 9.61
C LEU A 320 -23.29 26.21 10.91
N SER A 321 -24.16 27.20 11.12
CA SER A 321 -25.02 27.27 12.31
C SER A 321 -25.99 26.10 12.39
N ARG A 322 -26.54 25.67 11.25
CA ARG A 322 -27.44 24.51 11.19
C ARG A 322 -26.70 23.21 11.49
N TYR A 323 -25.50 23.04 10.93
CA TYR A 323 -24.65 21.88 11.18
C TYR A 323 -24.22 21.79 12.66
N VAL A 324 -23.85 22.92 13.28
CA VAL A 324 -23.50 22.98 14.70
C VAL A 324 -24.70 22.62 15.59
N GLN A 325 -25.90 23.12 15.28
CA GLN A 325 -27.11 22.76 16.02
C GLN A 325 -27.46 21.27 15.89
N GLU A 326 -27.23 20.68 14.72
CA GLU A 326 -27.45 19.25 14.48
C GLU A 326 -26.46 18.40 15.31
N LEU A 327 -25.18 18.77 15.33
CA LEU A 327 -24.17 18.12 16.18
C LEU A 327 -24.50 18.23 17.67
N GLN A 328 -24.94 19.40 18.14
CA GLN A 328 -25.34 19.59 19.54
C GLN A 328 -26.52 18.70 19.92
N LYS A 329 -27.50 18.56 19.02
CA LYS A 329 -28.65 17.66 19.24
C LYS A 329 -28.23 16.19 19.34
N HIS A 330 -27.24 15.76 18.55
CA HIS A 330 -26.68 14.41 18.65
C HIS A 330 -25.92 14.19 19.97
N GLN A 331 -25.16 15.19 20.44
CA GLN A 331 -24.50 15.14 21.75
C GLN A 331 -25.50 15.05 22.90
N GLU A 332 -26.55 15.87 22.89
CA GLU A 332 -27.62 15.82 23.90
C GLU A 332 -28.34 14.47 23.90
N THR A 333 -28.55 13.88 22.71
CA THR A 333 -29.18 12.55 22.58
C THR A 333 -28.27 11.45 23.12
N ALA A 334 -26.96 11.52 22.84
CA ALA A 334 -25.98 10.56 23.37
C ALA A 334 -25.85 10.65 24.89
N GLU A 335 -25.84 11.85 25.47
CA GLU A 335 -25.83 12.05 26.92
C GLU A 335 -27.11 11.54 27.59
N LYS A 336 -28.26 11.74 26.94
CA LYS A 336 -29.56 11.28 27.43
C LYS A 336 -29.66 9.75 27.42
N THR A 337 -29.14 9.10 26.37
CA THR A 337 -29.03 7.64 26.31
C THR A 337 -28.06 7.09 27.35
N LYS A 338 -26.90 7.75 27.57
CA LYS A 338 -25.96 7.39 28.64
C LYS A 338 -26.61 7.46 30.03
N ARG A 339 -27.40 8.51 30.32
CA ARG A 339 -28.13 8.67 31.60
C ARG A 339 -29.28 7.70 31.82
N LEU A 340 -29.87 7.17 30.74
CA LEU A 340 -30.92 6.15 30.83
C LEU A 340 -30.31 4.79 31.17
N ASN A 341 -29.17 4.45 30.56
CA ASN A 341 -28.46 3.20 30.85
C ASN A 341 -27.85 3.15 32.27
N THR A 342 -27.57 4.28 32.91
CA THR A 342 -27.10 4.32 34.32
C THR A 342 -28.22 4.18 35.35
N LYS A 343 -29.49 4.23 34.95
CA LYS A 343 -30.65 4.13 35.86
C LYS A 343 -31.29 2.73 35.90
N GLU A 344 -30.87 1.82 35.03
CA GLU A 344 -31.36 0.44 34.97
C GLU A 344 -30.38 -0.60 35.54
N ILE A 345 -29.38 -0.17 36.32
CA ILE A 345 -28.44 -1.04 37.04
C ILE A 345 -28.57 -0.86 38.55
#